data_AF-A0A062UVT8-F1
#
_entry.id   AF-A0A062UVT8-F1
#
_cell.length_a   1.000
_cell.length_b   1.000
_cell.length_c   1.000
_cell.angle_alpha   90.00
_cell.angle_beta   90.00
_cell.angle_gamma   90.00
#
_symmetry.space_group_name_H-M   'P 1'
#
loop_
_entity.id
_entity.type
_entity.pdbx_description
1 polymer ?
#
loop_
_entity_poly.entity_id
_entity_poly.type
_entity_poly.pdbx_seq_one_letter_code
_entity_poly.pdbx_strand_id
1 'polypeptide(L)'
;MGKMLSEEERRHMLEKLESKIVATRFMTLKYISSSINTDKVDFAKMDIEIPEFTKSLVRIIEFLVEKDPEEMVKREAGVCLENLKKKLNPTLMHDVPVCTSCGERLVVSYRFCTKCGVDLKGQKWVATYKLCEKCQNYIDPKWNNCSHCGNVLIKKVDVPKACSFCKKKIEPGWMLCPYCGSRLKLVAGL
;
A
#
# COMPACT_ATOMS: atom_id res chain seq x y z
N MET A 1 -16.08 -0.37 22.94
CA MET A 1 -15.79 0.56 21.83
C MET A 1 -14.41 1.14 22.09
N GLY A 2 -13.47 1.00 21.15
CA GLY A 2 -12.10 1.50 21.32
C GLY A 2 -12.06 3.02 21.42
N LYS A 3 -10.99 3.56 22.02
CA LYS A 3 -10.83 5.01 22.11
C LYS A 3 -10.20 5.59 20.85
N MET A 4 -10.49 6.87 20.59
CA MET A 4 -9.65 7.71 19.73
C MET A 4 -8.39 8.11 20.48
N LEU A 5 -7.26 8.16 19.76
CA LEU A 5 -6.03 8.73 20.30
C LEU A 5 -6.12 10.26 20.28
N SER A 6 -5.63 10.91 21.33
CA SER A 6 -5.44 12.37 21.33
C SER A 6 -4.40 12.79 20.27
N GLU A 7 -4.33 14.08 19.97
CA GLU A 7 -3.34 14.60 19.04
C GLU A 7 -1.89 14.31 19.50
N GLU A 8 -1.62 14.47 20.79
CA GLU A 8 -0.33 14.15 21.40
C GLU A 8 -0.02 12.66 21.35
N GLU A 9 -1.02 11.80 21.62
CA GLU A 9 -0.84 10.35 21.53
C GLU A 9 -0.52 9.91 20.10
N ARG A 10 -1.19 10.50 19.10
CA ARG A 10 -0.92 10.26 17.68
C ARG A 10 0.49 10.71 17.30
N ARG A 11 0.88 11.93 17.65
CA ARG A 11 2.22 12.46 17.37
C ARG A 11 3.31 11.59 17.98
N HIS A 12 3.18 11.27 19.27
CA HIS A 12 4.15 10.42 19.95
C HIS A 12 4.22 9.00 19.39
N MET A 13 3.10 8.44 18.91
CA MET A 13 3.10 7.14 18.24
C MET A 13 3.97 7.17 16.98
N LEU A 14 3.81 8.19 16.13
CA LEU A 14 4.62 8.33 14.91
C LEU A 14 6.10 8.53 15.24
N GLU A 15 6.43 9.46 16.16
CA GLU A 15 7.82 9.72 16.59
C GLU A 15 8.51 8.46 17.13
N LYS A 16 7.79 7.63 17.90
CA LYS A 16 8.34 6.40 18.47
C LYS A 16 8.62 5.34 17.40
N LEU A 17 7.82 5.28 16.33
CA LEU A 17 8.07 4.38 15.20
C LEU A 17 9.29 4.81 14.39
N GLU A 18 9.62 6.10 14.35
CA GLU A 18 10.79 6.64 13.67
C GLU A 18 12.04 6.73 14.58
N SER A 19 11.91 6.33 15.85
CA SER A 19 13.00 6.38 16.83
C SER A 19 14.22 5.59 16.37
N LYS A 20 15.41 6.14 16.61
CA LYS A 20 16.68 5.41 16.39
C LYS A 20 16.82 4.19 17.32
N ILE A 21 16.09 4.17 18.44
CA ILE A 21 16.14 3.09 19.42
C ILE A 21 15.28 1.91 18.95
N VAL A 22 15.92 0.78 18.69
CA VAL A 22 15.29 -0.47 18.21
C VAL A 22 14.12 -0.90 19.10
N ALA A 23 14.35 -0.94 20.42
CA ALA A 23 13.33 -1.34 21.39
C ALA A 23 12.09 -0.41 21.35
N THR A 24 12.27 0.89 21.12
CA THR A 24 11.16 1.85 21.04
C THR A 24 10.27 1.56 19.84
N ARG A 25 10.85 1.36 18.65
CA ARG A 25 10.10 1.02 17.44
C ARG A 25 9.36 -0.30 17.62
N PHE A 26 10.07 -1.33 18.07
CA PHE A 26 9.53 -2.67 18.29
C PHE A 26 8.35 -2.67 19.28
N MET A 27 8.50 -2.02 20.44
CA MET A 27 7.44 -1.95 21.44
C MET A 27 6.24 -1.12 20.96
N THR A 28 6.47 -0.12 20.11
CA THR A 28 5.38 0.67 19.52
C THR A 28 4.57 -0.16 18.52
N LEU A 29 5.24 -0.96 17.68
CA LEU A 29 4.57 -1.91 16.78
C LEU A 29 3.76 -2.95 17.57
N LYS A 30 4.34 -3.53 18.63
CA LYS A 30 3.63 -4.45 19.54
C LYS A 30 2.40 -3.82 20.17
N TYR A 31 2.52 -2.56 20.63
CA TYR A 31 1.40 -1.82 21.20
C TYR A 31 0.28 -1.61 20.18
N ILE A 32 0.60 -1.23 18.94
CA ILE A 32 -0.40 -1.05 17.87
C ILE A 32 -1.10 -2.38 17.59
N SER A 33 -0.35 -3.46 17.34
CA SER A 33 -0.90 -4.81 17.12
C SER A 33 -1.80 -5.26 18.26
N SER A 34 -1.36 -5.09 19.52
CA SER A 34 -2.14 -5.43 20.70
C SER A 34 -3.41 -4.59 20.80
N SER A 35 -3.33 -3.29 20.50
CA SER A 35 -4.48 -2.37 20.55
C SER A 35 -5.52 -2.69 19.48
N ILE A 36 -5.09 -3.16 18.31
CA ILE A 36 -5.98 -3.66 17.25
C ILE A 36 -6.68 -4.94 17.70
N ASN A 37 -5.93 -5.91 18.26
CA ASN A 37 -6.46 -7.21 18.65
C ASN A 37 -7.39 -7.15 19.87
N THR A 38 -7.21 -6.16 20.73
CA THR A 38 -8.03 -5.93 21.94
C THR A 38 -9.09 -4.86 21.73
N ASP A 39 -9.23 -4.33 20.51
CA ASP A 39 -10.08 -3.18 20.17
C ASP A 39 -9.94 -2.00 21.16
N LYS A 40 -8.73 -1.82 21.71
CA LYS A 40 -8.41 -0.74 22.66
C LYS A 40 -8.40 0.62 21.98
N VAL A 41 -7.92 0.67 20.74
CA VAL A 41 -7.84 1.88 19.91
C VAL A 41 -8.64 1.63 18.64
N ASP A 42 -9.52 2.55 18.30
CA ASP A 42 -10.39 2.41 17.14
C ASP A 42 -9.73 3.02 15.89
N PHE A 43 -8.87 2.24 15.24
CA PHE A 43 -8.19 2.72 14.02
C PHE A 43 -9.14 2.92 12.83
N ALA A 44 -10.27 2.20 12.79
CA ALA A 44 -11.25 2.34 11.71
C ALA A 44 -11.94 3.71 11.77
N LYS A 45 -12.35 4.14 12.96
CA LYS A 45 -12.93 5.47 13.14
C LYS A 45 -11.91 6.58 12.90
N MET A 46 -10.64 6.41 13.32
CA MET A 46 -9.57 7.37 12.98
C MET A 46 -9.32 7.46 11.48
N ASP A 47 -9.45 6.35 10.74
CA ASP A 47 -9.27 6.36 9.29
C ASP A 47 -10.33 7.23 8.59
N ILE A 48 -11.55 7.26 9.13
CA ILE A 48 -12.65 8.07 8.61
C ILE A 48 -12.48 9.54 8.99
N GLU A 49 -12.23 9.82 10.28
CA GLU A 49 -12.22 11.19 10.81
C GLU A 49 -10.88 11.91 10.60
N ILE A 50 -9.77 11.18 10.59
CA ILE A 50 -8.40 11.72 10.55
C ILE A 50 -7.51 10.85 9.63
N PRO A 51 -7.87 10.69 8.34
CA PRO A 51 -7.18 9.81 7.41
C PRO A 51 -5.70 10.16 7.20
N GLU A 52 -5.29 11.42 7.41
CA GLU A 52 -3.90 11.85 7.27
C GLU A 52 -2.99 11.17 8.31
N PHE A 53 -3.51 10.92 9.51
CA PHE A 53 -2.80 10.20 10.55
C PHE A 53 -2.64 8.72 10.19
N THR A 54 -3.72 8.03 9.82
CA THR A 54 -3.67 6.59 9.48
C THR A 54 -2.81 6.34 8.23
N LYS A 55 -2.85 7.24 7.24
CA LYS A 55 -1.91 7.23 6.10
C LYS A 55 -0.45 7.34 6.54
N SER A 56 -0.13 8.31 7.39
CA SER A 56 1.24 8.50 7.89
C SER A 56 1.72 7.29 8.67
N LEU A 57 0.85 6.76 9.54
CA LEU A 57 1.10 5.54 10.31
C LEU A 57 1.42 4.35 9.39
N VAL A 58 0.60 4.11 8.37
CA VAL A 58 0.82 3.05 7.38
C VAL A 58 2.15 3.24 6.67
N ARG A 59 2.44 4.44 6.15
CA ARG A 59 3.67 4.72 5.40
C ARG A 59 4.93 4.44 6.23
N ILE A 60 4.93 4.87 7.49
CA ILE A 60 6.06 4.63 8.39
C ILE A 60 6.23 3.12 8.61
N ILE A 61 5.15 2.39 8.87
CA ILE A 61 5.21 0.93 9.08
C ILE A 61 5.67 0.21 7.81
N GLU A 62 5.19 0.60 6.62
CA GLU A 62 5.67 0.08 5.33
C GLU A 62 7.17 0.32 5.14
N PHE A 63 7.64 1.52 5.47
CA PHE A 63 9.07 1.82 5.44
C PHE A 63 9.87 0.93 6.39
N LEU A 64 9.36 0.68 7.62
CA LEU A 64 10.02 -0.23 8.57
C LEU A 64 10.06 -1.68 8.04
N VAL A 65 9.00 -2.16 7.38
CA VAL A 65 9.00 -3.49 6.75
C VAL A 65 10.11 -3.61 5.70
N GLU A 66 10.30 -2.59 4.88
CA GLU A 66 11.25 -2.64 3.77
C GLU A 66 12.69 -2.30 4.16
N LYS A 67 12.88 -1.34 5.08
CA LYS A 67 14.15 -0.63 5.25
C LYS A 67 14.74 -0.66 6.66
N ASP A 68 14.03 -1.16 7.67
CA ASP A 68 14.61 -1.23 9.03
C ASP A 68 15.87 -2.11 9.01
N PRO A 69 16.97 -1.75 9.71
CA PRO A 69 18.15 -2.61 9.75
C PRO A 69 17.92 -3.93 10.51
N GLU A 70 16.97 -3.97 11.45
CA GLU A 70 16.76 -5.10 12.34
C GLU A 70 15.64 -6.02 11.84
N GLU A 71 16.00 -7.27 11.51
CA GLU A 71 15.06 -8.26 10.97
C GLU A 71 13.86 -8.53 11.89
N MET A 72 14.06 -8.48 13.21
CA MET A 72 12.94 -8.65 14.15
C MET A 72 11.92 -7.50 14.07
N VAL A 73 12.39 -6.28 13.79
CA VAL A 73 11.52 -5.10 13.64
C VAL A 73 10.77 -5.20 12.32
N LYS A 74 11.41 -5.60 11.22
CA LYS A 74 10.74 -5.83 9.93
C LYS A 74 9.59 -6.83 10.06
N ARG A 75 9.84 -7.97 10.72
CA ARG A 75 8.81 -9.00 10.93
C ARG A 75 7.64 -8.48 11.74
N GLU A 76 7.92 -7.78 12.85
CA GLU A 76 6.88 -7.20 13.68
C GLU A 76 6.09 -6.11 12.94
N ALA A 77 6.78 -5.30 12.14
CA ALA A 77 6.17 -4.29 11.29
C ALA A 77 5.24 -4.93 10.25
N GLY A 78 5.63 -6.08 9.67
CA GLY A 78 4.80 -6.82 8.72
C GLY A 78 3.50 -7.30 9.36
N VAL A 79 3.59 -7.93 10.54
CA VAL A 79 2.42 -8.37 11.32
C VAL A 79 1.52 -7.19 11.69
N CYS A 80 2.13 -6.11 12.18
CA CYS A 80 1.41 -4.88 12.54
C CYS A 80 0.67 -4.29 11.33
N LEU A 81 1.34 -4.21 10.17
CA LEU A 81 0.80 -3.66 8.93
C LEU A 81 -0.39 -4.48 8.42
N GLU A 82 -0.27 -5.81 8.43
CA GLU A 82 -1.36 -6.70 8.02
C GLU A 82 -2.59 -6.53 8.91
N ASN A 83 -2.40 -6.44 10.23
CA ASN A 83 -3.49 -6.25 11.17
C ASN A 83 -4.13 -4.86 11.03
N LEU A 84 -3.31 -3.83 10.83
CA LEU A 84 -3.78 -2.47 10.64
C LEU A 84 -4.59 -2.35 9.34
N LYS A 85 -4.09 -2.86 8.22
CA LYS A 85 -4.77 -2.84 6.91
C LYS A 85 -6.15 -3.50 6.93
N LYS A 86 -6.39 -4.49 7.80
CA LYS A 86 -7.71 -5.11 7.97
C LYS A 86 -8.73 -4.18 8.65
N LYS A 87 -8.28 -3.19 9.42
CA LYS A 87 -9.14 -2.22 10.11
C LYS A 87 -9.37 -0.94 9.28
N LEU A 88 -8.45 -0.61 8.37
CA LEU A 88 -8.51 0.62 7.57
C LEU A 88 -9.32 0.41 6.29
N ASN A 89 -9.92 1.49 5.79
CA ASN A 89 -10.59 1.50 4.51
C ASN A 89 -9.54 1.59 3.39
N PRO A 90 -9.44 0.59 2.49
CA PRO A 90 -8.44 0.60 1.42
C PRO A 90 -8.57 1.82 0.50
N THR A 91 -9.76 2.41 0.34
CA THR A 91 -9.96 3.61 -0.47
C THR A 91 -9.33 4.86 0.17
N LEU A 92 -9.22 4.90 1.50
CA LEU A 92 -8.65 6.03 2.24
C LEU A 92 -7.13 5.96 2.37
N MET A 93 -6.54 4.77 2.27
CA MET A 93 -5.10 4.52 2.36
C MET A 93 -4.29 5.00 1.14
N HIS A 94 -4.94 5.22 0.01
CA HIS A 94 -4.26 5.69 -1.20
C HIS A 94 -4.20 7.23 -1.23
N ASP A 95 -3.15 7.79 -1.82
CA ASP A 95 -3.17 9.18 -2.26
C ASP A 95 -4.10 9.29 -3.46
N VAL A 96 -5.39 9.36 -3.12
CA VAL A 96 -6.45 9.68 -4.04
C VAL A 96 -6.45 11.19 -4.26
N PRO A 97 -6.61 11.65 -5.50
CA PRO A 97 -6.77 13.06 -5.75
C PRO A 97 -8.02 13.59 -5.04
N VAL A 98 -7.98 14.87 -4.69
CA VAL A 98 -9.12 15.57 -4.11
C VAL A 98 -9.66 16.58 -5.11
N CYS A 99 -10.97 16.75 -5.12
CA CYS A 99 -11.62 17.75 -5.93
C CYS A 99 -11.20 19.14 -5.47
N THR A 100 -10.54 19.90 -6.33
CA THR A 100 -10.08 21.27 -6.00
C THR A 100 -11.23 22.22 -5.67
N SER A 101 -12.46 21.90 -6.09
CA SER A 101 -13.65 22.72 -5.82
C SER A 101 -14.35 22.42 -4.49
N CYS A 102 -14.30 21.19 -3.96
CA CYS A 102 -15.11 20.80 -2.79
C CYS A 102 -14.42 19.87 -1.80
N GLY A 103 -13.16 19.50 -2.05
CA GLY A 103 -12.37 18.62 -1.18
C GLY A 103 -12.77 17.14 -1.22
N GLU A 104 -13.74 16.73 -2.04
CA GLU A 104 -14.15 15.33 -2.14
C GLU A 104 -13.01 14.45 -2.66
N ARG A 105 -12.87 13.23 -2.14
CA ARG A 105 -11.90 12.27 -2.62
C ARG A 105 -12.37 11.64 -3.93
N LEU A 106 -11.47 11.51 -4.89
CA LEU A 106 -11.81 11.14 -6.25
C LEU A 106 -11.11 9.85 -6.68
N VAL A 107 -11.81 9.08 -7.50
CA VAL A 107 -11.18 8.04 -8.31
C VAL A 107 -10.75 8.67 -9.63
N VAL A 108 -9.50 8.45 -10.05
CA VAL A 108 -8.91 9.09 -11.23
C VAL A 108 -9.64 8.80 -12.55
N SER A 109 -10.45 7.74 -12.60
CA SER A 109 -11.26 7.40 -13.77
C SER A 109 -12.58 8.17 -13.86
N TYR A 110 -12.94 8.95 -12.84
CA TYR A 110 -14.17 9.74 -12.86
C TYR A 110 -14.03 10.96 -13.77
N ARG A 111 -15.10 11.25 -14.52
CA ARG A 111 -15.19 12.45 -15.36
C ARG A 111 -15.63 13.67 -14.56
N PHE A 112 -16.54 13.47 -13.59
CA PHE A 112 -17.10 14.53 -12.77
C PHE A 112 -16.94 14.19 -11.28
N CYS A 113 -16.80 15.20 -10.43
CA CYS A 113 -16.85 15.01 -8.98
C CYS A 113 -18.24 14.49 -8.59
N THR A 114 -18.29 13.36 -7.88
CA THR A 114 -19.54 12.74 -7.41
C THR A 114 -20.27 13.56 -6.35
N LYS A 115 -19.60 14.51 -5.70
CA LYS A 115 -20.19 15.40 -4.69
C LYS A 115 -20.65 16.74 -5.24
N CYS A 116 -19.84 17.41 -6.07
CA CYS A 116 -20.15 18.76 -6.54
C CYS A 116 -20.37 18.89 -8.05
N GLY A 117 -20.20 17.81 -8.82
CA GLY A 117 -20.47 17.79 -10.26
C GLY A 117 -19.44 18.48 -11.15
N VAL A 118 -18.38 19.10 -10.58
CA VAL A 118 -17.35 19.77 -11.39
C VAL A 118 -16.63 18.78 -12.31
N ASP A 119 -16.33 19.19 -13.55
CA ASP A 119 -15.49 18.40 -14.46
C ASP A 119 -14.08 18.29 -13.89
N LEU A 120 -13.58 17.05 -13.84
CA LEU A 120 -12.29 16.73 -13.25
C LEU A 120 -11.14 16.91 -14.24
N LYS A 121 -11.38 16.84 -15.56
CA LYS A 121 -10.33 16.81 -16.59
C LYS A 121 -9.38 18.01 -16.56
N GLY A 122 -9.82 19.16 -16.04
CA GLY A 122 -9.04 20.39 -15.96
C GLY A 122 -8.25 20.57 -14.65
N GLN A 123 -8.34 19.66 -13.69
CA GLN A 123 -7.67 19.82 -12.39
C GLN A 123 -6.18 19.46 -12.47
N LYS A 124 -5.34 20.21 -11.75
CA LYS A 124 -3.87 20.09 -11.83
C LYS A 124 -3.33 18.68 -11.56
N TRP A 125 -3.98 17.93 -10.67
CA TRP A 125 -3.57 16.57 -10.32
C TRP A 125 -3.81 15.56 -11.46
N VAL A 126 -4.68 15.86 -12.42
CA VAL A 126 -4.97 14.93 -13.54
C VAL A 126 -3.71 14.65 -14.36
N ALA A 127 -2.84 15.65 -14.53
CA ALA A 127 -1.61 15.54 -15.31
C ALA A 127 -0.56 14.61 -14.68
N THR A 128 -0.69 14.23 -13.41
CA THR A 128 0.25 13.31 -12.74
C THR A 128 -0.07 11.84 -12.99
N TYR A 129 -1.24 11.53 -13.57
CA TYR A 129 -1.67 10.17 -13.86
C TYR A 129 -1.41 9.79 -15.32
N LYS A 130 -1.07 8.52 -15.54
CA LYS A 130 -0.86 7.98 -16.90
C LYS A 130 -2.19 7.75 -17.59
N LEU A 131 -2.16 7.70 -18.92
CA LEU A 131 -3.28 7.30 -19.75
C LEU A 131 -3.21 5.80 -20.03
N CYS A 132 -4.37 5.14 -20.06
CA CYS A 132 -4.49 3.79 -20.59
C CYS A 132 -4.17 3.79 -22.08
N GLU A 133 -3.20 2.98 -22.51
CA GLU A 133 -2.79 2.88 -23.91
C GLU A 133 -3.97 2.53 -24.84
N LYS A 134 -4.93 1.71 -24.36
CA LYS A 134 -6.07 1.24 -25.16
C LYS A 134 -7.22 2.24 -25.26
N CYS A 135 -7.58 2.92 -24.17
CA CYS A 135 -8.81 3.74 -24.13
C CYS A 135 -8.57 5.22 -23.79
N GLN A 136 -7.33 5.62 -23.56
CA GLN A 136 -6.93 7.00 -23.27
C GLN A 136 -7.65 7.63 -22.06
N ASN A 137 -8.15 6.81 -21.13
CA ASN A 137 -8.59 7.27 -19.81
C ASN A 137 -7.45 7.27 -18.80
N TYR A 138 -7.51 8.15 -17.82
CA TYR A 138 -6.53 8.19 -16.73
C TYR A 138 -6.58 6.92 -15.87
N ILE A 139 -5.41 6.42 -15.51
CA ILE A 139 -5.21 5.21 -14.74
C ILE A 139 -4.30 5.47 -13.53
N ASP A 140 -4.62 4.80 -12.43
CA ASP A 140 -3.70 4.72 -11.30
C ASP A 140 -2.59 3.70 -11.62
N PRO A 141 -1.30 4.04 -11.43
CA PRO A 141 -0.18 3.11 -11.68
C PRO A 141 -0.24 1.80 -10.89
N LYS A 142 -0.98 1.76 -9.77
CA LYS A 142 -1.14 0.57 -8.93
C LYS A 142 -2.25 -0.36 -9.41
N TRP A 143 -3.06 0.04 -10.40
CA TRP A 143 -4.14 -0.79 -10.91
C TRP A 143 -3.60 -1.91 -11.81
N ASN A 144 -4.07 -3.14 -11.60
CA ASN A 144 -3.76 -4.26 -12.49
C ASN A 144 -4.48 -4.15 -13.85
N ASN A 145 -5.68 -3.56 -13.86
CA ASN A 145 -6.56 -3.46 -15.01
C ASN A 145 -7.16 -2.05 -15.09
N CYS A 146 -7.37 -1.55 -16.30
CA CYS A 146 -8.06 -0.30 -16.53
C CYS A 146 -9.52 -0.43 -16.09
N SER A 147 -9.97 0.42 -15.17
CA SER A 147 -11.36 0.42 -14.68
C SER A 147 -12.38 0.84 -15.74
N HIS A 148 -11.95 1.49 -16.82
CA HIS A 148 -12.83 1.91 -17.91
C HIS A 148 -12.96 0.86 -19.03
N CYS A 149 -11.86 0.23 -19.46
CA CYS A 149 -11.88 -0.66 -20.64
C CYS A 149 -11.40 -2.09 -20.36
N GLY A 150 -11.02 -2.41 -19.12
CA GLY A 150 -10.54 -3.73 -18.73
C GLY A 150 -9.12 -4.09 -19.16
N ASN A 151 -8.44 -3.21 -19.92
CA ASN A 151 -7.07 -3.48 -20.39
C ASN A 151 -6.13 -3.79 -19.23
N VAL A 152 -5.34 -4.86 -19.35
CA VAL A 152 -4.33 -5.23 -18.35
C VAL A 152 -3.22 -4.19 -18.38
N LEU A 153 -3.00 -3.52 -17.24
CA LEU A 153 -2.02 -2.44 -17.07
C LEU A 153 -0.70 -2.98 -16.50
N ILE A 154 -0.78 -3.93 -15.57
CA ILE A 154 0.38 -4.59 -14.97
C ILE A 154 0.40 -6.04 -15.46
N LYS A 155 1.39 -6.36 -16.29
CA LYS A 155 1.64 -7.75 -16.70
C LYS A 155 2.27 -8.49 -15.53
N LYS A 156 1.56 -9.44 -14.94
CA LYS A 156 2.15 -10.35 -13.95
C LYS A 156 3.21 -11.18 -14.66
N VAL A 157 4.45 -11.09 -14.18
CA VAL A 157 5.52 -11.99 -14.63
C VAL A 157 5.45 -13.21 -13.74
N ASP A 158 5.09 -14.35 -14.30
CA ASP A 158 5.16 -15.61 -13.58
C ASP A 158 6.63 -16.02 -13.46
N VAL A 159 7.11 -16.02 -12.22
CA VAL A 159 8.45 -16.46 -11.90
C VAL A 159 8.41 -17.98 -11.68
N PRO A 160 9.13 -18.78 -12.47
CA PRO A 160 9.09 -20.23 -12.31
C PRO A 160 9.60 -20.61 -10.93
N LYS A 161 8.82 -21.40 -10.16
CA LYS A 161 9.24 -21.93 -8.84
C LYS A 161 10.12 -23.18 -8.95
N ALA A 162 10.21 -23.75 -10.16
CA ALA A 162 11.02 -24.92 -10.46
C ALA A 162 11.68 -24.79 -11.82
N CYS A 163 12.89 -25.33 -11.95
CA CYS A 163 13.60 -25.41 -13.21
C CYS A 163 12.82 -26.29 -14.20
N SER A 164 12.55 -25.79 -15.40
CA SER A 164 11.82 -26.54 -16.44
C SER A 164 12.55 -27.81 -16.89
N PHE A 165 13.88 -27.84 -16.77
CA PHE A 165 14.74 -28.96 -17.16
C PHE A 165 14.90 -29.99 -16.03
N CYS A 166 15.51 -29.61 -14.91
CA CYS A 166 15.83 -30.57 -13.84
C CYS A 166 14.76 -30.68 -12.74
N LYS A 167 13.66 -29.91 -12.84
CA LYS A 167 12.52 -29.89 -11.90
C LYS A 167 12.84 -29.52 -10.45
N LYS A 168 14.10 -29.19 -10.13
CA LYS A 168 14.47 -28.68 -8.80
C LYS A 168 13.88 -27.30 -8.56
N LYS A 169 13.55 -27.02 -7.30
CA LYS A 169 13.10 -25.69 -6.87
C LYS A 169 14.17 -24.65 -7.12
N ILE A 170 13.77 -23.46 -7.52
CA ILE A 170 14.64 -22.34 -7.85
C ILE A 170 14.09 -21.07 -7.20
N GLU A 171 14.98 -20.16 -6.82
CA GLU A 171 14.60 -18.89 -6.21
C GLU A 171 14.19 -17.85 -7.27
N PRO A 172 13.23 -16.97 -6.96
CA PRO A 172 12.90 -15.84 -7.82
C PRO A 172 14.12 -14.95 -8.10
N GLY A 173 14.35 -14.62 -9.37
CA GLY A 173 15.44 -13.73 -9.80
C GLY A 173 16.72 -14.43 -10.29
N TRP A 174 16.82 -15.76 -10.18
CA TRP A 174 17.93 -16.49 -10.80
C TRP A 174 17.79 -16.52 -12.33
N MET A 175 18.87 -16.14 -13.04
CA MET A 175 18.93 -16.23 -14.51
C MET A 175 19.37 -17.62 -15.01
N LEU A 176 20.05 -18.39 -14.14
CA LEU A 176 20.57 -19.72 -14.41
C LEU A 176 20.21 -20.67 -13.26
N CYS A 177 19.88 -21.92 -13.58
CA CYS A 177 19.66 -22.95 -12.58
C CYS A 177 21.00 -23.40 -11.99
N PRO A 178 21.24 -23.29 -10.67
CA PRO A 178 22.52 -23.65 -10.07
C PRO A 178 22.77 -25.17 -10.07
N TYR A 179 21.72 -25.97 -10.32
CA TYR A 179 21.81 -27.42 -10.29
C TYR A 179 22.11 -28.06 -11.65
N CYS A 180 21.73 -27.41 -12.76
CA CYS A 180 21.88 -27.99 -14.10
C CYS A 180 22.36 -26.99 -15.16
N GLY A 181 22.63 -25.73 -14.79
CA GLY A 181 23.13 -24.70 -15.70
C GLY A 181 22.13 -24.19 -16.74
N SER A 182 20.89 -24.71 -16.77
CA SER A 182 19.88 -24.25 -17.72
C SER A 182 19.46 -22.80 -17.45
N ARG A 183 19.22 -22.03 -18.53
CA ARG A 183 18.69 -20.67 -18.44
C ARG A 183 17.24 -20.68 -17.97
N LEU A 184 16.96 -19.86 -16.96
CA LEU A 184 15.62 -19.69 -16.39
C LEU A 184 14.93 -18.54 -17.12
N LYS A 185 13.88 -18.83 -17.89
CA LYS A 185 13.10 -17.80 -18.59
C LYS A 185 12.05 -17.23 -17.64
N LEU A 186 12.01 -15.91 -17.52
CA LEU A 186 10.82 -15.22 -16.98
C LEU A 186 9.68 -15.45 -17.97
N VAL A 187 8.58 -16.04 -17.50
CA VAL A 187 7.40 -16.22 -18.34
C VAL A 187 6.50 -15.02 -18.07
N ALA A 188 6.36 -14.13 -19.06
CA ALA A 188 5.33 -13.11 -18.97
C ALA A 188 3.98 -13.85 -18.96
N GLY A 189 3.17 -13.65 -17.91
CA GLY A 189 1.84 -14.26 -17.81
C GLY A 189 1.03 -13.85 -19.04
N LEU A 190 0.41 -14.86 -19.66
CA LEU A 190 -0.53 -14.72 -20.78
C LEU A 190 -1.81 -14.00 -20.34
#